data_AF-A0A7Y0MGW0-F1
#
_entry.id   AF-A0A7Y0MGW0-F1
#
_cell.length_a   1.000
_cell.length_b   1.000
_cell.length_c   1.000
_cell.angle_alpha   90.00
_cell.angle_beta   90.00
_cell.angle_gamma   90.00
#
_symmetry.space_group_name_H-M   'P 1'
#
loop_
_entity.id
_entity.type
_entity.pdbx_description
1 polymer ?
#
loop_
_entity_poly.entity_id
_entity_poly.type
_entity_poly.pdbx_seq_one_letter_code
_entity_poly.pdbx_strand_id
1 'polypeptide(L)' 'MLDLVDKHQIRPLIDSVYPLSEVAEAHHHLESRKHLGKLVLSLG' A
#
# COMPACT_ATOMS: atom_id res chain seq x y z
N MET A 1 -1.42 -15.27 9.10
CA MET A 1 -1.72 -13.85 8.79
C MET A 1 -2.66 -13.74 7.60
N LEU A 2 -2.33 -14.29 6.43
CA LEU A 2 -3.24 -14.28 5.26
C LEU A 2 -4.60 -14.94 5.56
N ASP A 3 -4.61 -16.05 6.29
CA ASP A 3 -5.84 -16.71 6.76
C ASP A 3 -6.81 -15.76 7.50
N LEU A 4 -6.30 -14.75 8.21
CA LEU A 4 -7.13 -13.75 8.90
C LEU A 4 -7.72 -12.72 7.92
N VAL A 5 -7.02 -12.43 6.83
CA VAL A 5 -7.51 -11.56 5.76
C VAL A 5 -8.59 -12.28 4.95
N ASP A 6 -8.35 -13.54 4.60
CA ASP A 6 -9.31 -14.38 3.86
C ASP A 6 -10.61 -14.57 4.65
N LYS A 7 -10.48 -14.78 5.96
CA LYS A 7 -11.62 -14.85 6.90
C LYS A 7 -12.22 -13.49 7.26
N HIS A 8 -11.81 -12.40 6.61
CA HIS A 8 -12.29 -11.04 6.84
C HIS A 8 -12.13 -10.51 8.28
N GLN A 9 -11.26 -11.13 9.08
CA GLN A 9 -10.95 -10.73 10.46
C GLN A 9 -9.98 -9.54 10.50
N ILE A 10 -9.19 -9.36 9.44
CA ILE A 10 -8.30 -8.20 9.25
C ILE A 10 -8.58 -7.61 7.87
N ARG A 11 -8.79 -6.28 7.81
CA ARG A 11 -8.94 -5.55 6.55
C ARG A 11 -7.71 -4.66 6.32
N PRO A 12 -6.86 -4.95 5.33
CA PRO A 12 -5.76 -4.05 4.99
C PRO A 12 -6.33 -2.73 4.47
N LEU A 13 -5.82 -1.62 4.99
CA LEU A 13 -6.11 -0.29 4.48
C LEU A 13 -5.09 0.04 3.40
N ILE A 14 -5.55 0.37 2.20
CA ILE A 14 -4.71 0.89 1.12
C ILE A 14 -4.84 2.41 1.18
N ASP A 15 -3.71 3.08 1.32
CA ASP A 15 -3.65 4.54 1.29
C ASP A 15 -3.64 5.02 -0.17
N SER A 16 -2.67 4.54 -0.94
CA SER A 16 -2.44 4.95 -2.32
C SER A 16 -1.89 3.79 -3.15
N VAL A 17 -2.15 3.82 -4.46
CA VAL A 17 -1.61 2.89 -5.46
C VAL A 17 -0.83 3.68 -6.51
N TYR A 18 0.40 3.29 -6.77
CA TYR A 18 1.27 3.90 -7.77
C TYR A 18 1.66 2.87 -8.84
N PRO A 19 1.81 3.23 -10.11
CA PRO A 19 2.45 2.35 -11.08
C PRO A 19 3.93 2.12 -10.70
N LEU A 20 4.48 0.97 -11.05
CA LEU A 20 5.90 0.64 -10.75
C LEU A 20 6.87 1.68 -11.31
N SER A 21 6.53 2.32 -12.44
CA SER A 21 7.30 3.42 -13.04
C SER A 21 7.43 4.64 -12.12
N GLU A 22 6.56 4.80 -11.13
CA GLU A 22 6.52 5.92 -10.19
C GLU A 22 7.04 5.52 -8.79
N VAL A 23 7.87 4.48 -8.70
CA VAL A 23 8.42 3.99 -7.42
C VAL A 23 9.12 5.09 -6.60
N ALA A 24 9.79 6.04 -7.26
CA ALA A 24 10.42 7.17 -6.58
C ALA A 24 9.41 8.04 -5.81
N GLU A 25 8.27 8.36 -6.43
CA GLU A 25 7.21 9.14 -5.79
C GLU A 25 6.55 8.37 -4.63
N ALA A 26 6.32 7.06 -4.82
CA ALA A 26 5.82 6.19 -3.77
C ALA A 26 6.77 6.18 -2.54
N HIS A 27 8.09 6.19 -2.76
CA HIS A 27 9.08 6.28 -1.69
C HIS A 27 9.07 7.65 -1.00
N HIS A 28 8.96 8.75 -1.73
CA HIS A 28 8.83 10.07 -1.13
C HIS A 28 7.57 10.18 -0.25
N HIS A 29 6.43 9.64 -0.69
CA HIS A 29 5.21 9.58 0.12
C HIS A 29 5.41 8.70 1.37
N LEU A 30 6.08 7.55 1.25
CA LEU A 30 6.43 6.69 2.39
C LEU A 30 7.25 7.46 3.44
N GLU A 31 8.29 8.16 3.00
CA GLU A 31 9.21 8.93 3.86
C GLU A 31 8.53 10.10 4.58
N SER A 32 7.49 10.68 3.97
CA SER A 32 6.73 11.78 4.59
C SER A 32 6.01 11.37 5.88
N ARG A 33 5.81 10.05 6.11
CA ARG A 33 5.02 9.48 7.22
C ARG A 33 3.57 9.99 7.31
N LYS A 34 3.03 10.54 6.22
CA LYS A 34 1.64 11.04 6.14
C LYS A 34 0.63 10.00 5.62
N HIS A 35 1.12 8.89 5.09
CA HIS A 35 0.26 7.82 4.55
C HIS A 35 -0.53 7.12 5.66
N LEU A 36 -1.81 6.86 5.42
CA LEU A 36 -2.71 6.11 6.29
C LEU A 36 -3.00 4.74 5.68
N GLY A 37 -2.09 3.79 5.90
CA GLY A 37 -2.23 2.42 5.42
C GLY A 37 -1.06 1.99 4.54
N LYS A 38 -1.31 1.09 3.60
CA LYS A 38 -0.28 0.54 2.72
C LYS A 38 -0.21 1.32 1.42
N LEU A 39 1.02 1.57 0.97
CA LEU A 39 1.31 1.99 -0.41
C LEU A 39 1.51 0.74 -1.27
N VAL A 40 0.82 0.66 -2.41
CA VAL A 40 0.88 -0.48 -3.32
C VAL A 40 1.49 -0.05 -4.66
N LEU A 41 2.42 -0.83 -5.18
CA LEU A 41 2.94 -0.67 -6.54
C LEU A 41 2.18 -1.60 -7.49
N SER A 42 1.67 -1.06 -8.59
CA SER A 42 0.99 -1.82 -9.64
C SER A 42 1.93 -2.12 -10.80
N LEU A 43 1.79 -3.32 -11.38
CA LEU A 43 2.58 -3.81 -12.52
C LEU A 43 1.81 -3.73 -13.84
N GLY A 44 0.80 -2.84 -13.92
CA GLY A 44 -0.08 -2.70 -15.08
C GLY A 44 0.67 -2.45 -16.39
#